data_AF-A0A2E2KW30-F1
#
_entry.id   AF-A0A2E2KW30-F1
#
_cell.length_a   1.000
_cell.length_b   1.000
_cell.length_c   1.000
_cell.angle_alpha   90.00
_cell.angle_beta   90.00
_cell.angle_gamma   90.00
#
_symmetry.space_group_name_H-M   'P 1'
#
loop_
_entity.id
_entity.type
_entity.pdbx_description
1 polymer ?
#
loop_
_entity_poly.entity_id
_entity_poly.type
_entity_poly.pdbx_seq_one_letter_code
_entity_poly.pdbx_strand_id
1 'polypeptide(L)'
;MHLLAGAEAAHSQPMASAAAIHRALKQEPDNVHVRLAAYRFHFYLHEYSEASKHAHVLVEMAARRLNIPTDWRAVRSDDADFTAHEFAPGLFLQCLVAIGYCAARLGRAQLARDAFAKSVELDPTDRFGGGHLLGVIDRAGGLDDED
;
A
#
# COMPACT_ATOMS: atom_id res chain seq x y z
N MET A 1 -23.39 -9.23 4.80
CA MET A 1 -22.12 -9.81 5.30
C MET A 1 -21.70 -10.95 4.37
N HIS A 2 -21.11 -10.65 3.20
CA HIS A 2 -20.42 -11.65 2.33
C HIS A 2 -19.66 -10.93 1.19
N LEU A 3 -18.55 -10.25 1.51
CA LEU A 3 -17.64 -9.69 0.49
C LEU A 3 -16.20 -10.23 0.60
N LEU A 4 -16.00 -11.26 1.44
CA LEU A 4 -14.68 -11.87 1.69
C LEU A 4 -14.62 -13.38 1.41
N ALA A 5 -15.69 -14.00 0.90
CA ALA A 5 -15.72 -15.44 0.58
C ALA A 5 -14.76 -15.88 -0.55
N GLY A 6 -14.11 -14.93 -1.25
CA GLY A 6 -13.17 -15.22 -2.33
C GLY A 6 -11.70 -15.34 -1.91
N ALA A 7 -11.35 -15.04 -0.65
CA ALA A 7 -9.95 -15.01 -0.22
C ALA A 7 -9.32 -16.42 -0.13
N GLU A 8 -10.08 -17.44 0.30
CA GLU A 8 -9.61 -18.84 0.30
C GLU A 8 -9.55 -19.45 -1.11
N ALA A 9 -10.45 -19.04 -2.02
CA ALA A 9 -10.48 -19.53 -3.40
C ALA A 9 -9.33 -18.97 -4.27
N ALA A 10 -8.74 -17.83 -3.88
CA ALA A 10 -7.64 -17.21 -4.62
C ALA A 10 -6.38 -18.08 -4.67
N HIS A 11 -6.17 -18.95 -3.67
CA HIS A 11 -5.01 -19.86 -3.66
C HIS A 11 -5.21 -21.07 -4.56
N SER A 12 -6.45 -21.53 -4.75
CA SER A 12 -6.77 -22.75 -5.50
C SER A 12 -7.18 -22.51 -6.97
N GLN A 13 -7.59 -21.28 -7.34
CA GLN A 13 -7.97 -20.93 -8.73
C GLN A 13 -7.53 -19.50 -9.15
N PRO A 14 -6.22 -19.21 -9.21
CA PRO A 14 -5.70 -17.85 -9.43
C PRO A 14 -6.20 -17.20 -10.73
N MET A 15 -6.36 -17.96 -11.83
CA MET A 15 -6.85 -17.42 -13.10
C MET A 15 -8.32 -16.97 -13.05
N ALA A 16 -9.19 -17.73 -12.38
CA ALA A 16 -10.61 -17.37 -12.24
C ALA A 16 -10.76 -16.12 -11.36
N SER A 17 -9.94 -16.02 -10.31
CA SER A 17 -9.86 -14.83 -9.45
C SER A 17 -9.37 -13.60 -10.21
N ALA A 18 -8.32 -13.73 -11.04
CA ALA A 18 -7.82 -12.62 -11.85
C ALA A 18 -8.88 -12.07 -12.82
N ALA A 19 -9.61 -12.94 -13.53
CA ALA A 19 -10.66 -12.53 -14.46
C ALA A 19 -11.83 -11.83 -13.74
N ALA A 20 -12.22 -12.32 -12.55
CA ALA A 20 -13.24 -11.69 -11.73
C ALA A 20 -12.82 -10.29 -11.25
N ILE A 21 -11.58 -10.15 -10.77
CA ILE A 21 -11.02 -8.87 -10.33
C ILE A 21 -10.96 -7.88 -11.49
N HIS A 22 -10.49 -8.31 -12.66
CA HIS A 22 -10.43 -7.44 -13.84
C HIS A 22 -11.81 -6.96 -14.26
N ARG A 23 -12.81 -7.85 -14.27
CA ARG A 23 -14.21 -7.48 -14.57
C ARG A 23 -14.74 -6.46 -13.57
N ALA A 24 -14.52 -6.69 -12.26
CA ALA A 24 -14.95 -5.77 -11.22
C ALA A 24 -14.29 -4.39 -11.35
N LEU A 25 -12.98 -4.34 -11.62
CA LEU A 25 -12.26 -3.07 -11.85
C LEU A 25 -12.79 -2.31 -13.07
N LYS A 26 -13.25 -3.01 -14.11
CA LYS A 26 -13.86 -2.39 -15.30
C LYS A 26 -15.25 -1.83 -15.00
N GLN A 27 -16.03 -2.48 -14.15
CA GLN A 27 -17.38 -2.08 -13.79
C GLN A 27 -17.39 -0.95 -12.75
N GLU A 28 -16.46 -1.01 -11.79
CA GLU A 28 -16.39 -0.10 -10.65
C GLU A 28 -14.96 0.43 -10.43
N PRO A 29 -14.41 1.23 -11.36
CA PRO A 29 -13.01 1.68 -11.30
C PRO A 29 -12.71 2.54 -10.05
N ASP A 30 -13.70 3.26 -9.54
CA ASP A 30 -13.56 4.16 -8.39
C ASP A 30 -13.96 3.51 -7.06
N ASN A 31 -14.30 2.22 -7.06
CA ASN A 31 -14.62 1.49 -5.84
C ASN A 31 -13.35 1.05 -5.11
N VAL A 32 -13.09 1.67 -3.95
CA VAL A 32 -11.90 1.41 -3.12
C VAL A 32 -11.78 -0.06 -2.70
N HIS A 33 -12.89 -0.75 -2.45
CA HIS A 33 -12.88 -2.15 -2.02
C HIS A 33 -12.51 -3.09 -3.17
N VAL A 34 -12.97 -2.80 -4.39
CA VAL A 34 -12.56 -3.53 -5.60
C VAL A 34 -11.07 -3.33 -5.86
N ARG A 35 -10.58 -2.09 -5.73
CA ARG A 35 -9.15 -1.78 -5.88
C ARG A 35 -8.29 -2.46 -4.80
N LEU A 36 -8.76 -2.52 -3.56
CA LEU A 36 -8.09 -3.20 -2.45
C LEU A 36 -8.04 -4.72 -2.65
N ALA A 37 -9.10 -5.32 -3.20
CA ALA A 37 -9.11 -6.73 -3.56
C ALA A 37 -8.07 -7.04 -4.65
N ALA A 38 -7.95 -6.17 -5.67
CA ALA A 38 -6.93 -6.30 -6.72
C ALA A 38 -5.50 -6.20 -6.16
N TYR A 39 -5.24 -5.22 -5.29
CA TYR A 39 -3.96 -5.11 -4.57
C TYR A 39 -3.62 -6.40 -3.83
N ARG A 40 -4.54 -6.92 -3.01
CA ARG A 40 -4.31 -8.13 -2.19
C ARG A 40 -4.06 -9.36 -3.05
N PHE A 41 -4.79 -9.51 -4.15
CA PHE A 41 -4.61 -10.61 -5.09
C PHE A 41 -3.17 -10.64 -5.64
N HIS A 42 -2.70 -9.54 -6.22
CA HIS A 42 -1.33 -9.46 -6.75
C HIS A 42 -0.28 -9.58 -5.63
N PHE A 43 -0.53 -9.01 -4.45
CA PHE A 43 0.38 -9.10 -3.32
C PHE A 43 0.58 -10.55 -2.85
N TYR A 44 -0.49 -11.34 -2.73
CA TYR A 44 -0.41 -12.74 -2.31
C TYR A 44 0.18 -13.66 -3.36
N LEU A 45 0.17 -13.27 -4.63
CA LEU A 45 0.89 -13.97 -5.71
C LEU A 45 2.36 -13.52 -5.84
N HIS A 46 2.84 -12.64 -4.95
CA HIS A 46 4.18 -12.04 -5.03
C HIS A 46 4.43 -11.22 -6.31
N GLU A 47 3.36 -10.77 -6.98
CA GLU A 47 3.40 -9.93 -8.18
C GLU A 47 3.55 -8.45 -7.77
N TYR A 48 4.67 -8.11 -7.13
CA TYR A 48 4.88 -6.82 -6.49
C TYR A 48 4.81 -5.61 -7.44
N SER A 49 5.14 -5.81 -8.72
CA SER A 49 4.96 -4.77 -9.74
C SER A 49 3.49 -4.36 -9.90
N GLU A 50 2.58 -5.33 -10.02
CA GLU A 50 1.15 -5.06 -10.16
C GLU A 50 0.52 -4.60 -8.84
N ALA A 51 0.91 -5.23 -7.72
CA ALA A 51 0.49 -4.78 -6.40
C ALA A 51 0.86 -3.31 -6.15
N SER A 52 2.08 -2.91 -6.51
CA SER A 52 2.53 -1.51 -6.38
C SER A 52 1.65 -0.54 -7.18
N LYS A 53 1.22 -0.89 -8.39
CA LYS A 53 0.31 -0.03 -9.19
C LYS A 53 -1.01 0.19 -8.47
N HIS A 54 -1.60 -0.86 -7.91
CA HIS A 54 -2.84 -0.75 -7.16
C HIS A 54 -2.67 0.05 -5.86
N ALA A 55 -1.54 -0.10 -5.16
CA ALA A 55 -1.25 0.67 -3.95
C ALA A 55 -1.14 2.18 -4.23
N HIS A 56 -0.54 2.58 -5.36
CA HIS A 56 -0.48 3.98 -5.77
C HIS A 56 -1.88 4.56 -6.09
N VAL A 57 -2.73 3.80 -6.78
CA VAL A 57 -4.11 4.25 -7.01
C VAL A 57 -4.88 4.36 -5.69
N LEU A 58 -4.71 3.41 -4.76
CA LEU A 58 -5.37 3.44 -3.45
C LEU A 58 -4.92 4.63 -2.60
N VAL A 59 -3.63 4.98 -2.60
CA VAL A 59 -3.15 6.15 -1.84
C VAL A 59 -3.73 7.45 -2.39
N GLU A 60 -3.87 7.58 -3.72
CA GLU A 60 -4.54 8.71 -4.34
C GLU A 60 -6.05 8.76 -4.00
N MET A 61 -6.73 7.61 -4.00
CA MET A 61 -8.14 7.52 -3.60
C MET A 61 -8.34 7.92 -2.14
N ALA A 62 -7.43 7.52 -1.25
CA ALA A 62 -7.44 7.92 0.15
C ALA A 62 -7.18 9.43 0.30
N ALA A 63 -6.19 9.97 -0.43
CA ALA A 63 -5.90 11.41 -0.45
C ALA A 63 -7.12 12.25 -0.88
N ARG A 64 -7.80 11.85 -1.95
CA ARG A 64 -9.01 12.55 -2.42
C ARG A 64 -10.12 12.55 -1.37
N ARG A 65 -10.28 11.45 -0.61
CA ARG A 65 -11.26 11.37 0.48
C ARG A 65 -10.91 12.26 1.68
N LEU A 66 -9.61 12.42 1.94
CA LEU A 66 -9.10 13.32 2.98
C LEU A 66 -9.06 14.78 2.54
N ASN A 67 -9.25 15.07 1.25
CA ASN A 67 -9.10 16.39 0.65
C ASN A 67 -7.67 16.98 0.82
N ILE A 68 -6.66 16.13 0.58
CA ILE A 68 -5.23 16.44 0.70
C ILE A 68 -4.50 16.21 -0.64
N PRO A 69 -3.20 16.58 -0.80
CA PRO A 69 -2.45 16.34 -2.03
C PRO A 69 -2.49 14.87 -2.47
N THR A 70 -2.72 14.63 -3.76
CA THR A 70 -2.76 13.25 -4.32
C THR A 70 -1.39 12.63 -4.50
N ASP A 71 -0.35 13.45 -4.70
CA ASP A 71 1.03 12.96 -4.58
C ASP A 71 1.38 12.86 -3.10
N TRP A 72 1.50 11.63 -2.62
CA TRP A 72 1.80 11.34 -1.22
C TRP A 72 3.10 11.98 -0.73
N ARG A 73 4.04 12.29 -1.63
CA ARG A 73 5.30 12.98 -1.28
C ARG A 73 5.07 14.41 -0.80
N ALA A 74 4.02 15.05 -1.30
CA ALA A 74 3.66 16.43 -0.96
C ALA A 74 2.79 16.53 0.30
N VAL A 75 2.28 15.40 0.81
CA VAL A 75 1.43 15.35 2.00
C VAL A 75 2.25 15.64 3.26
N ARG A 76 1.69 16.48 4.12
CA ARG A 76 2.24 16.91 5.41
C ARG A 76 1.41 16.37 6.55
N SER A 77 2.00 16.29 7.75
CA SER A 77 1.32 15.79 8.95
C SER A 77 0.11 16.62 9.39
N ASP A 78 0.05 17.89 9.00
CA ASP A 78 -1.05 18.82 9.30
C ASP A 78 -2.18 18.80 8.25
N ASP A 79 -2.04 18.05 7.16
CA ASP A 79 -3.08 17.95 6.13
C ASP A 79 -4.29 17.09 6.57
N ALA A 80 -4.10 16.16 7.50
CA ALA A 80 -5.17 15.33 8.07
C ALA A 80 -4.76 14.73 9.44
N ASP A 81 -5.73 14.28 10.23
CA ASP A 81 -5.45 13.45 11.41
C ASP A 81 -5.15 12.01 10.99
N PHE A 82 -3.87 11.73 10.70
CA PHE A 82 -3.38 10.40 10.32
C PHE A 82 -3.45 9.38 11.47
N THR A 83 -3.54 9.85 12.71
CA THR A 83 -3.64 8.99 13.91
C THR A 83 -5.07 8.55 14.19
N ALA A 84 -6.07 9.20 13.56
CA ALA A 84 -7.47 8.82 13.67
C ALA A 84 -7.67 7.33 13.29
N HIS A 85 -8.68 6.73 13.91
CA HIS A 85 -9.10 5.34 13.65
C HIS A 85 -10.15 5.24 12.55
N GLU A 86 -10.21 6.26 11.68
CA GLU A 86 -11.08 6.29 10.53
C GLU A 86 -10.48 5.55 9.34
N PHE A 87 -11.35 5.18 8.39
CA PHE A 87 -10.96 4.37 7.24
C PHE A 87 -9.94 5.07 6.33
N ALA A 88 -10.13 6.34 5.98
CA ALA A 88 -9.30 7.02 5.00
C ALA A 88 -7.86 7.32 5.49
N PRO A 89 -7.64 7.84 6.71
CA PRO A 89 -6.29 8.00 7.26
C PRO A 89 -5.55 6.67 7.39
N GLY A 90 -6.24 5.65 7.92
CA GLY A 90 -5.67 4.31 8.05
C GLY A 90 -5.34 3.67 6.71
N LEU A 91 -6.18 3.84 5.69
CA LEU A 91 -5.92 3.35 4.33
C LEU A 91 -4.71 4.06 3.71
N PHE A 92 -4.60 5.38 3.87
CA PHE A 92 -3.48 6.16 3.33
C PHE A 92 -2.14 5.63 3.85
N LEU A 93 -2.01 5.46 5.18
CA LEU A 93 -0.80 4.95 5.82
C LEU A 93 -0.49 3.50 5.41
N GLN A 94 -1.51 2.63 5.38
CA GLN A 94 -1.33 1.25 4.89
C GLN A 94 -0.84 1.21 3.44
N CYS A 95 -1.29 2.14 2.58
CA CYS A 95 -0.83 2.22 1.20
C CYS A 95 0.62 2.68 1.11
N LEU A 96 1.08 3.60 1.97
CA LEU A 96 2.51 3.96 2.05
C LEU A 96 3.37 2.76 2.43
N VAL A 97 2.97 2.01 3.46
CA VAL A 97 3.67 0.78 3.89
C VAL A 97 3.67 -0.26 2.76
N ALA A 98 2.55 -0.43 2.06
CA ALA A 98 2.44 -1.33 0.90
C ALA A 98 3.36 -0.92 -0.26
N ILE A 99 3.40 0.38 -0.60
CA ILE A 99 4.30 0.94 -1.61
C ILE A 99 5.75 0.66 -1.22
N GLY A 100 6.12 0.95 0.03
CA GLY A 100 7.47 0.73 0.54
C GLY A 100 7.88 -0.74 0.48
N TYR A 101 6.97 -1.64 0.88
CA TYR A 101 7.22 -3.07 0.85
C TYR A 101 7.39 -3.60 -0.58
N CYS A 102 6.49 -3.23 -1.49
CA CYS A 102 6.60 -3.64 -2.90
C CYS A 102 7.90 -3.09 -3.52
N ALA A 103 8.25 -1.84 -3.22
CA ALA A 103 9.49 -1.23 -3.69
C ALA A 103 10.73 -2.01 -3.20
N ALA A 104 10.78 -2.37 -1.92
CA ALA A 104 11.88 -3.16 -1.35
C ALA A 104 12.02 -4.52 -2.05
N ARG A 105 10.89 -5.22 -2.27
CA ARG A 105 10.87 -6.52 -2.98
C ARG A 105 11.26 -6.43 -4.46
N LEU A 106 11.17 -5.24 -5.05
CA LEU A 106 11.59 -4.95 -6.42
C LEU A 106 13.01 -4.35 -6.49
N GLY A 107 13.77 -4.31 -5.39
CA GLY A 107 15.12 -3.72 -5.35
C GLY A 107 15.15 -2.20 -5.44
N ARG A 108 14.02 -1.52 -5.26
CA ARG A 108 13.90 -0.05 -5.33
C ARG A 108 14.09 0.56 -3.94
N ALA A 109 15.30 0.45 -3.41
CA ALA A 109 15.62 0.80 -2.02
C ALA A 109 15.24 2.25 -1.66
N GLN A 110 15.53 3.23 -2.52
CA GLN A 110 15.21 4.64 -2.23
C GLN A 110 13.69 4.86 -2.10
N LEU A 111 12.91 4.34 -3.05
CA LEU A 111 11.45 4.45 -3.00
C LEU A 111 10.88 3.77 -1.75
N ALA A 112 11.47 2.64 -1.34
CA ALA A 112 11.08 1.95 -0.12
C ALA A 112 11.31 2.82 1.12
N ARG A 113 12.52 3.39 1.25
CA ARG A 113 12.87 4.31 2.34
C ARG A 113 11.94 5.53 2.36
N ASP A 114 11.73 6.18 1.23
CA ASP A 114 10.89 7.38 1.14
C ASP A 114 9.46 7.11 1.63
N ALA A 115 8.86 5.98 1.21
CA ALA A 115 7.49 5.64 1.57
C ALA A 115 7.36 5.26 3.05
N PHE A 116 8.31 4.50 3.60
CA PHE A 116 8.32 4.18 5.02
C PHE A 116 8.58 5.39 5.91
N ALA A 117 9.56 6.23 5.54
CA ALA A 117 9.85 7.47 6.25
C ALA A 117 8.63 8.40 6.25
N LYS A 118 7.93 8.54 5.10
CA LYS A 118 6.69 9.32 5.05
C LYS A 118 5.61 8.73 5.96
N SER A 119 5.48 7.41 6.05
CA SER A 119 4.49 6.81 6.96
C SER A 119 4.77 7.13 8.43
N VAL A 120 6.05 7.20 8.83
CA VAL A 120 6.47 7.59 10.19
C VAL A 120 6.29 9.09 10.43
N GLU A 121 6.57 9.92 9.42
CA GLU A 121 6.33 11.36 9.47
C GLU A 121 4.85 11.68 9.74
N LEU A 122 3.94 10.98 9.06
CA LEU A 122 2.51 11.20 9.18
C LEU A 122 1.90 10.54 10.42
N ASP A 123 2.39 9.37 10.83
CA ASP A 123 1.96 8.66 12.04
C ASP A 123 3.16 8.20 12.88
N PRO A 124 3.59 9.03 13.84
CA PRO A 124 4.70 8.69 14.75
C PRO A 124 4.41 7.51 15.68
N THR A 125 3.16 7.04 15.78
CA THR A 125 2.81 5.87 16.60
C THR A 125 3.22 4.55 15.93
N ASP A 126 3.60 4.60 14.65
CA ASP A 126 4.01 3.47 13.82
C ASP A 126 2.99 2.32 13.81
N ARG A 127 1.69 2.66 13.83
CA ARG A 127 0.58 1.69 13.93
C ARG A 127 0.60 0.61 12.85
N PHE A 128 1.17 0.92 11.68
CA PHE A 128 1.26 0.00 10.54
C PHE A 128 2.68 -0.52 10.26
N GLY A 129 3.65 -0.23 11.14
CA GLY A 129 4.99 -0.82 11.11
C GLY A 129 5.92 -0.32 10.00
N GLY A 130 5.69 0.89 9.48
CA GLY A 130 6.57 1.50 8.49
C GLY A 130 7.95 1.83 9.07
N GLY A 131 8.01 2.33 10.31
CA GLY A 131 9.27 2.63 11.01
C GLY A 131 10.10 1.38 11.27
N HIS A 132 9.45 0.30 11.69
CA HIS A 132 10.12 -1.01 11.80
C HIS A 132 10.77 -1.46 10.48
N LEU A 133 10.03 -1.38 9.36
CA LEU A 133 10.51 -1.78 8.04
C LEU A 133 11.63 -0.86 7.50
N LEU A 134 11.55 0.45 7.77
CA LEU A 134 12.62 1.40 7.46
C LEU A 134 13.93 0.97 8.13
N GLY A 135 13.88 0.65 9.43
CA GLY A 135 15.05 0.18 10.17
C GLY A 135 15.64 -1.14 9.64
N VAL A 136 14.81 -2.04 9.11
CA VAL A 136 15.29 -3.27 8.45
C VAL A 136 16.08 -2.93 7.18
N ILE A 137 15.58 -2.02 6.36
CA ILE A 137 16.24 -1.62 5.11
C ILE A 137 17.53 -0.88 5.37
N ASP A 138 17.57 0.00 6.38
CA ASP A 138 18.78 0.76 6.70
C ASP A 138 19.90 -0.15 7.21
N ARG A 139 19.57 -1.18 8.00
CA ARG A 139 20.56 -2.19 8.40
C ARG A 139 21.04 -3.07 7.25
N ALA A 140 20.15 -3.39 6.31
CA ALA A 140 20.52 -4.19 5.14
C ALA A 140 21.43 -3.41 4.17
N GLY A 141 21.20 -2.11 3.99
CA GLY A 141 22.01 -1.26 3.13
C GLY A 141 23.33 -0.79 3.75
N GLY A 142 23.43 -0.71 5.08
CA GLY A 142 24.65 -0.30 5.77
C GLY A 142 25.78 -1.34 5.80
N LEU A 143 25.54 -2.57 5.31
CA LEU A 143 26.55 -3.62 5.19
C LEU A 143 27.31 -3.56 3.85
N ASP A 144 26.86 -2.74 2.90
CA ASP A 144 27.49 -2.59 1.57
C ASP A 144 28.40 -1.34 1.48
N ASP A 145 28.44 -0.51 2.54
CA ASP A 145 29.22 0.74 2.61
C ASP A 145 30.49 0.63 3.49
N GLU A 146 30.81 -0.57 4.01
CA GLU A 146 32.09 -0.87 4.68
C GLU A 146 33.04 -1.62 3.71
N ASP A 147 33.66 -0.90 2.76
CA ASP A 147 34.88 -1.32 2.04
C ASP A 147 35.76 -0.11 1.67
#